data_AF-A0A2V8NSJ3-F1
#
_entry.id   AF-A0A2V8NSJ3-F1
#
_cell.length_a   1.000
_cell.length_b   1.000
_cell.length_c   1.000
_cell.angle_alpha   90.00
_cell.angle_beta   90.00
_cell.angle_gamma   90.00
#
_symmetry.space_group_name_H-M   'P 1'
#
loop_
_entity.id
_entity.type
_entity.pdbx_description
1 polymer ?
#
loop_
_entity_poly.entity_id
_entity_poly.type
_entity_poly.pdbx_seq_one_letter_code
_entity_poly.pdbx_strand_id
1 'polypeptide(L)'
;MKKLITLPLSLLLILFLSTYPVLATCGGGGGGGGGGMSGGGGGAKPEVYNVPWKVRAQNDPPAAGLVLYWFPLTNDELKRSSLRESRALSLYAAQCISMELADYRTPAGQKLIGDSKPPLAILATPDGAPLSKVENNGGTLKVAEVERVVQSEVKKREDALDTSLKDGRDKAKAGDNESAIKLFRSVLDQKCMFPKKAKEAAKELKKLGAGDVAEVKDAPNFDARVSARIERTMRYGLKAEMSARYVEAERLYTLAHRLDPADPTPLRYLGELYRHHTGEWDKARQTFEAILNMPSDPLSRAVAEHGLGKMTIHEGEFKKGLALMEASVETYPLALAYRNLAVYWNSEGDQAKANAYTQKALSLDPKEPYNLVFAAVFMALTGHVDEALKIARENESLLPASYNLAAIYAQAGEREKALALLKRHFFEYERYQAVRSKEMMEARVDAVFNSLREDPTFIALTRDADGRLPIPPQKTMGAGGSGMNK
;
A
#
# COMPACT_ATOMS: atom_id res chain seq x y z
N MET A 1 51.55 28.33 -42.13
CA MET A 1 50.79 28.77 -40.94
C MET A 1 49.31 28.43 -41.16
N LYS A 2 48.71 27.81 -40.14
CA LYS A 2 47.27 27.62 -39.86
C LYS A 2 46.41 26.78 -40.83
N LYS A 3 46.11 25.56 -40.33
CA LYS A 3 44.99 24.68 -40.68
C LYS A 3 43.65 25.30 -40.22
N LEU A 4 42.58 25.15 -41.00
CA LEU A 4 41.17 25.12 -40.55
C LEU A 4 40.45 24.06 -41.41
N ILE A 5 40.41 22.81 -40.95
CA ILE A 5 39.26 22.13 -40.31
C ILE A 5 38.05 22.04 -41.26
N THR A 6 38.04 20.98 -42.05
CA THR A 6 36.84 20.34 -42.59
C THR A 6 36.22 19.49 -41.48
N LEU A 7 35.05 19.89 -40.98
CA LEU A 7 34.25 19.09 -40.04
C LEU A 7 33.32 18.18 -40.85
N PRO A 8 33.23 16.86 -40.58
CA PRO A 8 32.40 15.98 -41.38
C PRO A 8 30.92 16.13 -40.99
N LEU A 9 30.05 16.08 -42.00
CA LEU A 9 28.59 16.11 -41.94
C LEU A 9 27.99 14.82 -41.31
N SER A 10 28.69 14.20 -40.37
CA SER A 10 28.36 12.89 -39.77
C SER A 10 27.91 12.99 -38.31
N LEU A 11 27.92 14.18 -37.70
CA LEU A 11 27.51 14.38 -36.30
C LEU A 11 26.09 14.94 -36.12
N LEU A 12 25.38 15.28 -37.19
CA LEU A 12 24.02 15.85 -37.09
C LEU A 12 22.88 14.82 -37.17
N LEU A 13 23.20 13.52 -37.21
CA LEU A 13 22.20 12.44 -37.17
C LEU A 13 22.12 11.72 -35.82
N ILE A 14 22.91 12.13 -34.81
CA ILE A 14 22.91 11.53 -33.47
C ILE A 14 22.11 12.36 -32.45
N LEU A 15 21.73 13.60 -32.79
CA LEU A 15 20.96 14.49 -31.91
C LEU A 15 19.43 14.37 -32.04
N PHE A 16 18.93 13.46 -32.88
CA PHE A 16 17.51 13.09 -32.99
C PHE A 16 17.21 11.65 -32.55
N LEU A 17 18.13 11.01 -31.82
CA LEU A 17 17.77 9.93 -30.91
C LEU A 17 17.32 10.56 -29.59
N SER A 18 16.23 11.33 -29.63
CA SER A 18 15.38 11.42 -28.46
C SER A 18 14.99 9.97 -28.17
N THR A 19 15.57 9.38 -27.14
CA THR A 19 15.02 8.18 -26.53
C THR A 19 13.60 8.56 -26.14
N TYR A 20 12.65 8.24 -27.01
CA TYR A 20 11.25 8.18 -26.63
C TYR A 20 11.24 7.34 -25.36
N PRO A 21 10.70 7.82 -24.23
CA PRO A 21 10.48 6.93 -23.11
C PRO A 21 9.69 5.75 -23.68
N VAL A 22 10.28 4.55 -23.59
CA VAL A 22 9.56 3.32 -23.94
C VAL A 22 8.32 3.36 -23.08
N LEU A 23 7.17 3.33 -23.75
CA LEU A 23 5.88 3.76 -23.22
C LEU A 23 5.66 3.15 -21.83
N ALA A 24 5.83 3.98 -20.79
CA ALA A 24 5.57 3.59 -19.42
C ALA A 24 4.13 3.05 -19.34
N THR A 25 3.95 1.82 -18.92
CA THR A 25 2.62 1.25 -18.66
C THR A 25 2.71 0.45 -17.38
N CYS A 26 1.82 0.71 -16.43
CA CYS A 26 1.55 -0.25 -15.34
C CYS A 26 0.55 -1.32 -15.75
N GLY A 27 0.43 -1.59 -17.06
CA GLY A 27 -0.45 -2.60 -17.60
C GLY A 27 0.05 -3.96 -17.18
N GLY A 28 -0.65 -4.59 -16.25
CA GLY A 28 -0.16 -5.78 -15.56
C GLY A 28 -1.27 -6.32 -14.68
N GLY A 29 -2.44 -6.53 -15.30
CA GLY A 29 -3.62 -7.19 -14.76
C GLY A 29 -3.75 -7.01 -13.27
N GLY A 30 -4.41 -5.93 -12.85
CA GLY A 30 -4.47 -5.45 -11.46
C GLY A 30 -5.08 -6.41 -10.44
N GLY A 31 -5.31 -7.66 -10.80
CA GLY A 31 -5.80 -8.71 -9.93
C GLY A 31 -4.92 -8.94 -8.69
N GLY A 32 -5.51 -9.63 -7.72
CA GLY A 32 -4.81 -9.99 -6.50
C GLY A 32 -4.70 -8.85 -5.49
N GLY A 33 -5.61 -7.88 -5.53
CA GLY A 33 -6.02 -7.32 -4.27
C GLY A 33 -7.51 -6.97 -4.22
N GLY A 34 -8.07 -7.38 -3.10
CA GLY A 34 -9.36 -7.02 -2.58
C GLY A 34 -9.21 -6.96 -1.07
N GLY A 35 -10.25 -6.55 -0.36
CA GLY A 35 -10.22 -6.40 1.08
C GLY A 35 -9.27 -5.31 1.56
N GLY A 36 -9.28 -4.16 0.88
CA GLY A 36 -8.49 -2.98 1.26
C GLY A 36 -6.97 -3.21 1.24
N MET A 37 -6.49 -4.22 0.51
CA MET A 37 -5.11 -4.71 0.35
C MET A 37 -4.36 -4.97 1.67
N SER A 38 -4.78 -6.06 2.32
CA SER A 38 -4.14 -6.67 3.50
C SER A 38 -2.60 -6.76 3.42
N GLY A 39 -1.93 -6.35 4.49
CA GLY A 39 -0.48 -6.51 4.70
C GLY A 39 -0.08 -7.97 4.91
N GLY A 40 0.20 -8.67 3.81
CA GLY A 40 0.89 -9.97 3.76
C GLY A 40 0.10 -11.19 4.23
N GLY A 41 0.29 -12.34 3.57
CA GLY A 41 -0.06 -13.66 4.11
C GLY A 41 -1.33 -14.29 3.54
N GLY A 42 -1.21 -14.96 2.40
CA GLY A 42 -2.18 -15.91 1.87
C GLY A 42 -2.62 -16.96 2.87
N GLY A 43 -3.93 -17.22 2.88
CA GLY A 43 -4.55 -18.36 3.56
C GLY A 43 -5.13 -18.12 4.96
N ALA A 44 -5.03 -16.91 5.52
CA ALA A 44 -5.70 -16.57 6.78
C ALA A 44 -7.17 -16.17 6.56
N LYS A 45 -7.97 -16.20 7.64
CA LYS A 45 -9.34 -15.65 7.62
C LYS A 45 -9.30 -14.20 7.09
N PRO A 46 -10.36 -13.69 6.44
CA PRO A 46 -10.38 -12.32 5.95
C PRO A 46 -10.42 -11.34 7.12
N GLU A 47 -9.34 -10.58 7.31
CA GLU A 47 -9.15 -9.71 8.48
C GLU A 47 -8.99 -8.26 8.05
N VAL A 48 -9.60 -7.37 8.83
CA VAL A 48 -9.83 -5.97 8.42
C VAL A 48 -8.74 -5.02 8.94
N TYR A 49 -8.39 -5.18 10.21
CA TYR A 49 -7.47 -4.31 10.94
C TYR A 49 -6.11 -4.97 11.09
N ASN A 50 -5.33 -4.92 10.01
CA ASN A 50 -3.94 -5.37 10.02
C ASN A 50 -3.07 -4.31 10.68
N VAL A 51 -2.38 -4.69 11.76
CA VAL A 51 -1.45 -3.81 12.45
C VAL A 51 -0.21 -3.62 11.56
N PRO A 52 0.20 -2.37 11.28
CA PRO A 52 1.25 -2.07 10.30
C PRO A 52 2.65 -2.28 10.88
N TRP A 53 2.95 -3.52 11.28
CA TRP A 53 4.26 -3.94 11.78
C TRP A 53 5.32 -3.77 10.68
N LYS A 54 6.34 -2.94 10.93
CA LYS A 54 7.46 -2.67 10.01
C LYS A 54 8.79 -3.07 10.65
N VAL A 55 9.69 -3.67 9.88
CA VAL A 55 11.10 -3.81 10.28
C VAL A 55 11.77 -2.46 10.05
N ARG A 56 12.32 -1.86 11.12
CA ARG A 56 13.00 -0.57 11.02
C ARG A 56 14.31 -0.70 10.22
N ALA A 57 14.46 0.13 9.20
CA ALA A 57 15.70 0.26 8.45
C ALA A 57 16.70 1.17 9.18
N GLN A 58 18.00 1.01 8.91
CA GLN A 58 19.06 1.82 9.53
C GLN A 58 18.89 3.33 9.31
N ASN A 59 18.30 3.71 8.16
CA ASN A 59 18.10 5.10 7.77
C ASN A 59 16.66 5.60 7.99
N ASP A 60 15.80 4.80 8.63
CA ASP A 60 14.46 5.27 8.98
C ASP A 60 14.58 6.46 9.96
N PRO A 61 13.70 7.46 9.86
CA PRO A 61 13.70 8.59 10.78
C PRO A 61 13.41 8.13 12.22
N PRO A 62 13.85 8.92 13.23
CA PRO A 62 13.49 8.65 14.62
C PRO A 62 11.97 8.55 14.80
N ALA A 63 11.54 7.71 15.76
CA ALA A 63 10.13 7.62 16.10
C ALA A 63 9.60 8.99 16.55
N ALA A 64 8.43 9.38 16.03
CA ALA A 64 7.78 10.64 16.41
C ALA A 64 7.13 10.58 17.82
N GLY A 65 6.97 9.38 18.38
CA GLY A 65 6.35 9.15 19.68
C GLY A 65 6.75 7.80 20.26
N LEU A 66 5.83 7.13 20.95
CA LEU A 66 6.11 5.83 21.55
C LEU A 66 6.46 4.79 20.48
N VAL A 67 7.26 3.79 20.85
CA VAL A 67 7.55 2.64 19.99
C VAL A 67 7.06 1.37 20.67
N LEU A 68 6.21 0.63 19.98
CA LEU A 68 5.84 -0.72 20.37
C LEU A 68 6.67 -1.70 19.54
N TYR A 69 7.63 -2.33 20.20
CA TYR A 69 8.44 -3.40 19.61
C TYR A 69 7.75 -4.75 19.80
N TRP A 70 7.69 -5.53 18.73
CA TRP A 70 7.37 -6.96 18.79
C TRP A 70 8.61 -7.76 18.39
N PHE A 71 9.04 -8.63 19.30
CA PHE A 71 10.12 -9.58 19.10
C PHE A 71 9.51 -10.97 18.86
N PRO A 72 9.29 -11.37 17.60
CA PRO A 72 8.79 -12.71 17.29
C PRO A 72 9.87 -13.76 17.59
N LEU A 73 9.45 -15.00 17.90
CA LEU A 73 10.39 -16.12 18.05
C LEU A 73 10.75 -16.73 16.69
N THR A 74 9.74 -16.91 15.83
CA THR A 74 9.90 -17.50 14.49
C THR A 74 8.98 -16.82 13.48
N ASN A 75 9.27 -16.99 12.19
CA ASN A 75 8.36 -16.54 11.13
C ASN A 75 6.98 -17.23 11.19
N ASP A 76 6.91 -18.46 11.69
CA ASP A 76 5.65 -19.19 11.84
C ASP A 76 4.81 -18.64 12.99
N GLU A 77 5.44 -18.26 14.11
CA GLU A 77 4.77 -17.56 15.20
C GLU A 77 4.27 -16.20 14.73
N LEU A 78 5.12 -15.42 14.05
CA LEU A 78 4.74 -14.14 13.47
C LEU A 78 3.48 -14.27 12.61
N LYS A 79 3.41 -15.27 11.72
CA LYS A 79 2.26 -15.49 10.82
C LYS A 79 0.97 -15.86 11.55
N ARG A 80 1.05 -16.60 12.66
CA ARG A 80 -0.12 -17.11 13.39
C ARG A 80 -0.52 -16.25 14.60
N SER A 81 0.29 -15.25 14.93
CA SER A 81 0.09 -14.42 16.12
C SER A 81 -1.13 -13.51 16.00
N SER A 82 -1.87 -13.40 17.12
CA SER A 82 -2.98 -12.45 17.24
C SER A 82 -2.53 -10.98 17.14
N LEU A 83 -1.24 -10.69 17.34
CA LEU A 83 -0.70 -9.31 17.27
C LEU A 83 -0.80 -8.72 15.86
N ARG A 84 -0.97 -9.54 14.82
CA ARG A 84 -1.16 -9.07 13.45
C ARG A 84 -2.47 -8.29 13.28
N GLU A 85 -3.45 -8.53 14.16
CA GLU A 85 -4.83 -8.11 13.96
C GLU A 85 -5.36 -7.41 15.21
N SER A 86 -5.50 -6.09 15.13
CA SER A 86 -6.08 -5.29 16.20
C SER A 86 -6.48 -3.92 15.68
N ARG A 87 -7.75 -3.56 15.87
CA ARG A 87 -8.21 -2.20 15.60
C ARG A 87 -7.50 -1.20 16.51
N ALA A 88 -7.38 -1.50 17.80
CA ALA A 88 -6.78 -0.58 18.76
C ALA A 88 -5.31 -0.26 18.40
N LEU A 89 -4.50 -1.29 18.11
CA LEU A 89 -3.11 -1.09 17.69
C LEU A 89 -3.02 -0.40 16.33
N SER A 90 -3.90 -0.72 15.37
CA SER A 90 -3.93 -0.02 14.07
C SER A 90 -4.24 1.48 14.24
N LEU A 91 -5.17 1.83 15.12
CA LEU A 91 -5.48 3.23 15.42
C LEU A 91 -4.34 3.93 16.17
N TYR A 92 -3.67 3.25 17.10
CA TYR A 92 -2.48 3.79 17.75
C TYR A 92 -1.34 4.05 16.76
N ALA A 93 -1.22 3.24 15.71
CA ALA A 93 -0.27 3.49 14.62
C ALA A 93 -0.55 4.79 13.84
N ALA A 94 -1.80 5.29 13.87
CA ALA A 94 -2.17 6.60 13.34
C ALA A 94 -1.95 7.75 14.34
N GLN A 95 -1.57 7.46 15.60
CA GLN A 95 -1.45 8.41 16.71
C GLN A 95 -0.03 8.48 17.31
N CYS A 96 0.98 8.44 16.44
CA CYS A 96 2.40 8.51 16.83
C CYS A 96 2.84 7.39 17.81
N ILE A 97 2.29 6.18 17.65
CA ILE A 97 2.87 4.97 18.24
C ILE A 97 3.39 4.09 17.10
N SER A 98 4.71 3.99 16.97
CA SER A 98 5.33 3.19 15.92
C SER A 98 5.19 1.69 16.23
N MET A 99 4.82 0.89 15.22
CA MET A 99 4.69 -0.56 15.31
C MET A 99 5.91 -1.21 14.65
N GLU A 100 6.85 -1.71 15.46
CA GLU A 100 8.16 -2.17 14.96
C GLU A 100 8.40 -3.66 15.24
N LEU A 101 8.77 -4.41 14.20
CA LEU A 101 9.34 -5.75 14.34
C LEU A 101 10.82 -5.61 14.67
N ALA A 102 11.23 -6.22 15.78
CA ALA A 102 12.59 -6.17 16.26
C ALA A 102 13.24 -7.56 16.26
N ASP A 103 14.51 -7.61 15.88
CA ASP A 103 15.30 -8.84 15.88
C ASP A 103 16.20 -8.90 17.12
N TYR A 104 15.84 -9.78 18.07
CA TYR A 104 16.56 -10.00 19.32
C TYR A 104 17.99 -10.55 19.13
N ARG A 105 18.35 -10.98 17.91
CA ARG A 105 19.70 -11.47 17.57
C ARG A 105 20.66 -10.33 17.22
N THR A 106 20.14 -9.13 16.99
CA THR A 106 20.96 -7.94 16.70
C THR A 106 21.41 -7.25 18.00
N PRO A 107 22.54 -6.53 18.02
CA PRO A 107 22.98 -5.80 19.21
C PRO A 107 21.94 -4.80 19.73
N ALA A 108 21.22 -4.12 18.82
CA ALA A 108 20.13 -3.20 19.18
C ALA A 108 18.96 -3.95 19.84
N GLY A 109 18.56 -5.10 19.28
CA GLY A 109 17.53 -5.95 19.87
C GLY A 109 17.92 -6.51 21.23
N GLN A 110 19.17 -6.96 21.41
CA GLN A 110 19.69 -7.45 22.68
C GLN A 110 19.63 -6.41 23.79
N LYS A 111 19.95 -5.14 23.48
CA LYS A 111 19.84 -4.03 24.43
C LYS A 111 18.40 -3.78 24.89
N LEU A 112 17.43 -3.93 24.00
CA LEU A 112 16.01 -3.71 24.30
C LEU A 112 15.41 -4.88 25.08
N ILE A 113 15.68 -6.11 24.65
CA ILE A 113 15.10 -7.32 25.22
C ILE A 113 15.65 -7.63 26.62
N GLY A 114 16.95 -7.41 26.87
CA GLY A 114 17.62 -7.84 28.10
C GLY A 114 17.55 -9.35 28.27
N ASP A 115 17.21 -9.81 29.49
CA ASP A 115 17.14 -11.24 29.83
C ASP A 115 15.82 -11.93 29.43
N SER A 116 14.85 -11.17 28.90
CA SER A 116 13.55 -11.70 28.48
C SER A 116 13.69 -12.61 27.24
N LYS A 117 12.76 -13.55 27.07
CA LYS A 117 12.75 -14.49 25.93
C LYS A 117 11.61 -14.18 24.96
N PRO A 118 11.85 -14.25 23.63
CA PRO A 118 10.78 -14.11 22.65
C PRO A 118 9.82 -15.34 22.66
N PRO A 119 8.54 -15.18 22.25
CA PRO A 119 7.99 -13.91 21.79
C PRO A 119 7.77 -12.92 22.94
N LEU A 120 8.04 -11.64 22.72
CA LEU A 120 7.66 -10.57 23.65
C LEU A 120 7.28 -9.26 22.93
N ALA A 121 6.57 -8.40 23.65
CA ALA A 121 6.36 -7.02 23.22
C ALA A 121 6.95 -6.03 24.24
N ILE A 122 7.52 -4.93 23.77
CA ILE A 122 8.08 -3.86 24.62
C ILE A 122 7.52 -2.53 24.15
N LEU A 123 6.88 -1.80 25.04
CA LEU A 123 6.56 -0.39 24.82
C LEU A 123 7.73 0.45 25.33
N ALA A 124 8.20 1.38 24.51
CA ALA A 124 9.35 2.21 24.78
C ALA A 124 9.10 3.67 24.40
N THR A 125 9.93 4.55 24.96
CA THR A 125 10.04 5.95 24.54
C THR A 125 10.64 6.06 23.12
N PRO A 126 10.57 7.24 22.47
CA PRO A 126 11.10 7.42 21.11
C PRO A 126 12.60 7.10 20.94
N ASP A 127 13.40 7.30 22.00
CA ASP A 127 14.82 6.99 22.08
C ASP A 127 15.12 5.52 22.44
N GLY A 128 14.09 4.69 22.58
CA GLY A 128 14.20 3.26 22.82
C GLY A 128 14.35 2.87 24.28
N ALA A 129 14.08 3.75 25.25
CA ALA A 129 14.07 3.38 26.66
C ALA A 129 12.79 2.57 27.00
N PRO A 130 12.90 1.34 27.52
CA PRO A 130 11.74 0.52 27.83
C PRO A 130 10.86 1.13 28.94
N LEU A 131 9.55 1.20 28.69
CA LEU A 131 8.53 1.63 29.65
C LEU A 131 7.83 0.45 30.31
N SER A 132 7.52 -0.57 29.50
CA SER A 132 6.80 -1.77 29.95
C SER A 132 7.05 -2.94 29.00
N LYS A 133 6.99 -4.16 29.52
CA LYS A 133 7.15 -5.40 28.76
C LYS A 133 5.91 -6.28 28.90
N VAL A 134 5.59 -6.99 27.83
CA VAL A 134 4.60 -8.09 27.82
C VAL A 134 5.34 -9.35 27.43
N GLU A 135 5.52 -10.24 28.40
CA GLU A 135 6.20 -11.52 28.19
C GLU A 135 5.21 -12.58 27.72
N ASN A 136 5.69 -13.57 26.98
CA ASN A 136 4.82 -14.66 26.52
C ASN A 136 4.34 -15.53 27.69
N ASN A 137 3.15 -16.10 27.50
CA ASN A 137 2.64 -17.17 28.34
C ASN A 137 2.52 -18.44 27.47
N GLY A 138 3.28 -19.48 27.83
CA GLY A 138 3.31 -20.73 27.06
C GLY A 138 3.81 -20.57 25.62
N GLY A 139 4.74 -19.65 25.36
CA GLY A 139 5.30 -19.41 24.02
C GLY A 139 4.42 -18.57 23.10
N THR A 140 3.35 -17.96 23.61
CA THR A 140 2.45 -17.10 22.81
C THR A 140 2.24 -15.73 23.47
N LEU A 141 2.07 -14.70 22.64
CA LEU A 141 1.60 -13.38 23.06
C LEU A 141 0.14 -13.19 22.70
N LYS A 142 -0.65 -12.68 23.64
CA LYS A 142 -2.05 -12.33 23.41
C LYS A 142 -2.16 -10.84 23.11
N VAL A 143 -2.76 -10.49 21.97
CA VAL A 143 -2.93 -9.08 21.56
C VAL A 143 -3.64 -8.24 22.62
N ALA A 144 -4.64 -8.81 23.32
CA ALA A 144 -5.34 -8.13 24.41
C ALA A 144 -4.44 -7.74 25.60
N GLU A 145 -3.34 -8.44 25.82
CA GLU A 145 -2.36 -8.08 26.86
C GLU A 145 -1.49 -6.91 26.42
N VAL A 146 -1.08 -6.92 25.16
CA VAL A 146 -0.33 -5.83 24.52
C VAL A 146 -1.17 -4.54 24.45
N GLU A 147 -2.41 -4.65 23.99
CA GLU A 147 -3.36 -3.54 23.96
C GLU A 147 -3.53 -2.88 25.33
N ARG A 148 -3.69 -3.68 26.38
CA ARG A 148 -3.86 -3.17 27.75
C ARG A 148 -2.66 -2.38 28.23
N VAL A 149 -1.45 -2.84 27.92
CA VAL A 149 -0.22 -2.14 28.30
C VAL A 149 -0.10 -0.81 27.57
N VAL A 150 -0.34 -0.79 26.25
CA VAL A 150 -0.36 0.46 25.46
C VAL A 150 -1.44 1.41 25.98
N GLN A 151 -2.66 0.93 26.19
CA GLN A 151 -3.77 1.72 26.71
C GLN A 151 -3.46 2.32 28.09
N SER A 152 -2.83 1.56 28.97
CA SER A 152 -2.50 2.01 30.33
C SER A 152 -1.47 3.14 30.31
N GLU A 153 -0.44 3.03 29.48
CA GLU A 153 0.58 4.08 29.32
C GLU A 153 0.01 5.32 28.62
N VAL A 154 -0.82 5.14 27.59
CA VAL A 154 -1.52 6.26 26.93
C VAL A 154 -2.42 6.99 27.93
N LYS A 155 -3.19 6.27 28.75
CA LYS A 155 -4.03 6.86 29.81
C LYS A 155 -3.22 7.65 30.83
N LYS A 156 -2.13 7.07 31.34
CA LYS A 156 -1.22 7.75 32.29
C LYS A 156 -0.70 9.07 31.74
N ARG A 157 -0.34 9.11 30.45
CA ARG A 157 0.12 10.33 29.77
C ARG A 157 -1.02 11.33 29.58
N GLU A 158 -2.21 10.87 29.22
CA GLU A 158 -3.40 11.72 29.12
C GLU A 158 -3.71 12.40 30.47
N ASP A 159 -3.68 11.67 31.58
CA ASP A 159 -3.93 12.19 32.92
C ASP A 159 -2.90 13.29 33.33
N ALA A 160 -1.64 13.16 32.88
CA ALA A 160 -0.62 14.19 33.07
C ALA A 160 -0.89 15.47 32.24
N LEU A 161 -1.45 15.32 31.04
CA LEU A 161 -1.89 16.46 30.22
C LEU A 161 -3.12 17.15 30.82
N ASP A 162 -4.03 16.41 31.44
CA ASP A 162 -5.17 16.98 32.16
C ASP A 162 -4.74 17.85 33.34
N THR A 163 -3.71 17.39 34.07
CA THR A 163 -3.06 18.20 35.12
C THR A 163 -2.45 19.47 34.52
N SER A 164 -1.71 19.35 33.41
CA SER A 164 -1.08 20.50 32.74
C SER A 164 -2.10 21.51 32.21
N LEU A 165 -3.23 21.04 31.67
CA LEU A 165 -4.35 21.88 31.23
C LEU A 165 -4.99 22.62 32.41
N LYS A 166 -5.18 21.94 33.54
CA LYS A 166 -5.71 22.55 34.77
C LYS A 166 -4.78 23.64 35.29
N ASP A 167 -3.50 23.33 35.43
CA ASP A 167 -2.49 24.28 35.92
C ASP A 167 -2.40 25.50 34.99
N GLY A 168 -2.44 25.30 33.67
CA GLY A 168 -2.48 26.39 32.69
C GLY A 168 -3.70 27.28 32.86
N ARG A 169 -4.89 26.71 33.10
CA ARG A 169 -6.13 27.48 33.36
C ARG A 169 -6.03 28.28 34.66
N ASP A 170 -5.45 27.71 35.70
CA ASP A 170 -5.31 28.39 36.99
C ASP A 170 -4.27 29.51 36.93
N LYS A 171 -3.17 29.33 36.18
CA LYS A 171 -2.21 30.39 35.87
C LYS A 171 -2.82 31.55 35.08
N ALA A 172 -3.62 31.25 34.06
CA ALA A 172 -4.33 32.27 33.29
C ALA A 172 -5.29 33.09 34.18
N LYS A 173 -6.04 32.42 35.08
CA LYS A 173 -6.93 33.12 36.04
C LYS A 173 -6.15 34.02 37.01
N ALA A 174 -4.94 33.63 37.37
CA ALA A 174 -4.05 34.41 38.22
C ALA A 174 -3.34 35.57 37.48
N GLY A 175 -3.58 35.75 36.17
CA GLY A 175 -2.95 36.78 35.35
C GLY A 175 -1.56 36.42 34.82
N ASP A 176 -1.05 35.23 35.16
CA ASP A 176 0.23 34.69 34.68
C ASP A 176 0.05 34.04 33.29
N ASN A 177 -0.26 34.88 32.31
CA ASN A 177 -0.60 34.45 30.96
C ASN A 177 0.59 33.82 30.22
N GLU A 178 1.82 34.24 30.51
CA GLU A 178 3.03 33.69 29.88
C GLU A 178 3.22 32.21 30.26
N SER A 179 3.13 31.88 31.55
CA SER A 179 3.23 30.50 32.01
C SER A 179 2.07 29.64 31.52
N ALA A 180 0.85 30.20 31.50
CA ALA A 180 -0.32 29.52 30.95
C ALA A 180 -0.15 29.16 29.47
N ILE A 181 0.31 30.12 28.65
CA ILE A 181 0.58 29.90 27.22
C ILE A 181 1.63 28.80 27.04
N LYS A 182 2.71 28.79 27.84
CA LYS A 182 3.74 27.75 27.77
C LYS A 182 3.17 26.36 28.05
N LEU A 183 2.34 26.22 29.08
CA LEU A 183 1.69 24.94 29.42
C LEU A 183 0.75 24.48 28.30
N PHE A 184 -0.10 25.37 27.79
CA PHE A 184 -1.01 25.01 26.70
C PHE A 184 -0.27 24.67 25.40
N ARG A 185 0.85 25.34 25.07
CA ARG A 185 1.68 24.96 23.92
C ARG A 185 2.26 23.57 24.08
N SER A 186 2.78 23.23 25.27
CA SER A 186 3.27 21.87 25.56
C SER A 186 2.18 20.81 25.35
N VAL A 187 0.94 21.08 25.78
CA VAL A 187 -0.19 20.16 25.55
C VAL A 187 -0.57 20.10 24.06
N LEU A 188 -0.56 21.24 23.36
CA LEU A 188 -0.84 21.31 21.93
C LEU A 188 0.19 20.53 21.10
N ASP A 189 1.46 20.52 21.51
CA ASP A 189 2.53 19.78 20.84
C ASP A 189 2.30 18.25 20.89
N GLN A 190 1.50 17.77 21.85
CA GLN A 190 1.10 16.37 21.96
C GLN A 190 -0.11 16.00 21.06
N LYS A 191 -0.51 16.87 20.12
CA LYS A 191 -1.68 16.70 19.24
C LYS A 191 -1.74 15.41 18.42
N CYS A 192 -0.61 14.77 18.15
CA CYS A 192 -0.59 13.52 17.40
C CYS A 192 -1.21 12.36 18.20
N MET A 193 -0.79 12.22 19.47
CA MET A 193 -1.29 11.16 20.36
C MET A 193 -2.59 11.58 21.06
N PHE A 194 -2.71 12.86 21.43
CA PHE A 194 -3.84 13.38 22.20
C PHE A 194 -4.57 14.55 21.51
N PRO A 195 -5.14 14.35 20.31
CA PRO A 195 -5.81 15.40 19.56
C PRO A 195 -6.96 16.07 20.34
N LYS A 196 -7.68 15.33 21.19
CA LYS A 196 -8.73 15.91 22.06
C LYS A 196 -8.16 16.94 23.05
N LYS A 197 -7.08 16.59 23.76
CA LYS A 197 -6.41 17.48 24.73
C LYS A 197 -5.77 18.66 24.02
N ALA A 198 -5.15 18.44 22.87
CA ALA A 198 -4.62 19.50 22.03
C ALA A 198 -5.70 20.49 21.55
N LYS A 199 -6.90 20.02 21.20
CA LYS A 199 -8.05 20.90 20.89
C LYS A 199 -8.47 21.75 22.09
N GLU A 200 -8.44 21.21 23.30
CA GLU A 200 -8.72 21.99 24.51
C GLU A 200 -7.66 23.07 24.74
N ALA A 201 -6.38 22.70 24.66
CA ALA A 201 -5.26 23.64 24.79
C ALA A 201 -5.32 24.75 23.72
N ALA A 202 -5.61 24.38 22.46
CA ALA A 202 -5.82 25.29 21.35
C ALA A 202 -6.90 26.33 21.62
N LYS A 203 -8.01 25.94 22.26
CA LYS A 203 -9.09 26.87 22.63
C LYS A 203 -8.63 27.83 23.72
N GLU A 204 -7.90 27.37 24.73
CA GLU A 204 -7.39 28.25 25.79
C GLU A 204 -6.34 29.23 25.26
N LEU A 205 -5.44 28.79 24.37
CA LEU A 205 -4.47 29.65 23.69
C LEU A 205 -5.14 30.79 22.92
N LYS A 206 -6.22 30.50 22.19
CA LYS A 206 -6.99 31.52 21.46
C LYS A 206 -7.61 32.56 22.40
N LYS A 207 -8.12 32.14 23.58
CA LYS A 207 -8.65 33.07 24.59
C LYS A 207 -7.59 34.02 25.13
N LEU A 208 -6.34 33.56 25.21
CA LEU A 208 -5.19 34.34 25.66
C LEU A 208 -4.54 35.19 24.54
N GLY A 209 -5.12 35.21 23.33
CA GLY A 209 -4.61 36.00 22.21
C GLY A 209 -3.41 35.38 21.48
N ALA A 210 -3.09 34.11 21.70
CA ALA A 210 -2.07 33.41 20.92
C ALA A 210 -2.63 33.02 19.54
N GLY A 211 -2.25 33.74 18.49
CA GLY A 211 -2.79 33.63 17.13
C GLY A 211 -2.34 32.41 16.31
N ASP A 212 -1.21 31.78 16.67
CA ASP A 212 -0.60 30.69 15.90
C ASP A 212 -1.05 29.31 16.41
N VAL A 213 -2.32 28.97 16.18
CA VAL A 213 -2.86 27.66 16.58
C VAL A 213 -3.40 26.93 15.35
N ALA A 214 -2.59 26.01 14.83
CA ALA A 214 -2.97 25.14 13.73
C ALA A 214 -4.23 24.32 14.05
N GLU A 215 -4.99 23.97 13.02
CA GLU A 215 -6.13 23.07 13.15
C GLU A 215 -5.66 21.69 13.66
N VAL A 216 -6.35 21.17 14.67
CA VAL A 216 -6.13 19.81 15.19
C VAL A 216 -7.23 18.91 14.63
N LYS A 217 -6.86 17.76 14.05
CA LYS A 217 -7.81 16.79 13.50
C LYS A 217 -8.51 16.00 14.62
N ASP A 218 -9.62 15.32 14.30
CA ASP A 218 -10.36 14.50 15.27
C ASP A 218 -9.60 13.24 15.68
N ALA A 219 -9.98 12.70 16.85
CA ALA A 219 -9.39 11.48 17.40
C ALA A 219 -10.24 10.26 17.05
N PRO A 220 -9.62 9.09 16.82
CA PRO A 220 -10.35 7.83 16.75
C PRO A 220 -11.15 7.52 18.02
N ASN A 221 -12.20 6.74 17.86
CA ASN A 221 -13.07 6.27 18.92
C ASN A 221 -12.61 4.92 19.46
N PHE A 222 -12.14 4.90 20.71
CA PHE A 222 -11.70 3.69 21.43
C PHE A 222 -12.78 3.09 22.36
N ASP A 223 -14.03 3.57 22.33
CA ASP A 223 -15.11 2.95 23.10
C ASP A 223 -15.28 1.48 22.68
N ALA A 224 -15.32 0.57 23.66
CA ALA A 224 -15.33 -0.87 23.39
C ALA A 224 -16.57 -1.34 22.62
N ARG A 225 -17.75 -0.75 22.92
CA ARG A 225 -19.01 -1.14 22.25
C ARG A 225 -19.05 -0.62 20.81
N VAL A 226 -18.62 0.62 20.61
CA VAL A 226 -18.50 1.22 19.26
C VAL A 226 -17.45 0.46 18.44
N SER A 227 -16.28 0.18 19.00
CA SER A 227 -15.21 -0.59 18.35
C SER A 227 -15.69 -1.97 17.90
N ALA A 228 -16.34 -2.73 18.80
CA ALA A 228 -16.88 -4.05 18.45
C ALA A 228 -17.94 -3.99 17.34
N ARG A 229 -18.75 -2.92 17.30
CA ARG A 229 -19.72 -2.68 16.23
C ARG A 229 -19.05 -2.36 14.91
N ILE A 230 -18.02 -1.51 14.91
CA ILE A 230 -17.24 -1.14 13.72
C ILE A 230 -16.56 -2.39 13.14
N GLU A 231 -15.82 -3.15 13.94
CA GLU A 231 -15.13 -4.35 13.48
C GLU A 231 -16.10 -5.37 12.88
N ARG A 232 -17.25 -5.60 13.54
CA ARG A 232 -18.29 -6.49 13.00
C ARG A 232 -18.81 -5.99 11.66
N THR A 233 -19.09 -4.70 11.56
CA THR A 233 -19.58 -4.05 10.33
C THR A 233 -18.57 -4.20 9.20
N MET A 234 -17.29 -3.95 9.47
CA MET A 234 -16.22 -4.12 8.50
C MET A 234 -16.05 -5.58 8.07
N ARG A 235 -16.08 -6.55 9.01
CA ARG A 235 -16.00 -7.98 8.67
C ARG A 235 -17.16 -8.41 7.77
N TYR A 236 -18.37 -7.90 8.00
CA TYR A 236 -19.50 -8.14 7.09
C TYR A 236 -19.31 -7.47 5.73
N GLY A 237 -18.72 -6.26 5.69
CA GLY A 237 -18.36 -5.59 4.45
C GLY A 237 -17.38 -6.42 3.62
N LEU A 238 -16.32 -6.92 4.26
CA LEU A 238 -15.31 -7.78 3.61
C LEU A 238 -15.91 -9.08 3.09
N LYS A 239 -16.78 -9.72 3.88
CA LYS A 239 -17.50 -10.90 3.42
C LYS A 239 -18.40 -10.61 2.21
N ALA A 240 -19.07 -9.45 2.19
CA ALA A 240 -19.88 -9.02 1.05
C ALA A 240 -19.02 -8.77 -0.20
N GLU A 241 -17.90 -8.08 -0.06
CA GLU A 241 -16.93 -7.81 -1.13
C GLU A 241 -16.38 -9.12 -1.73
N MET A 242 -15.90 -10.04 -0.89
CA MET A 242 -15.40 -11.36 -1.33
C MET A 242 -16.47 -12.21 -2.01
N SER A 243 -17.75 -11.95 -1.72
CA SER A 243 -18.88 -12.61 -2.38
C SER A 243 -19.40 -11.82 -3.59
N ALA A 244 -18.65 -10.83 -4.06
CA ALA A 244 -19.01 -9.91 -5.15
C ALA A 244 -20.32 -9.13 -4.94
N ARG A 245 -20.76 -8.93 -3.68
CA ARG A 245 -21.90 -8.08 -3.32
C ARG A 245 -21.43 -6.65 -3.00
N TYR A 246 -20.91 -5.96 -4.01
CA TYR A 246 -20.20 -4.69 -3.82
C TYR A 246 -21.06 -3.54 -3.28
N VAL A 247 -22.34 -3.45 -3.68
CA VAL A 247 -23.27 -2.44 -3.14
C VAL A 247 -23.48 -2.64 -1.63
N GLU A 248 -23.55 -3.89 -1.17
CA GLU A 248 -23.64 -4.20 0.25
C GLU A 248 -22.33 -3.86 0.98
N ALA A 249 -21.18 -4.18 0.37
CA ALA A 249 -19.86 -3.84 0.89
C ALA A 249 -19.69 -2.32 1.07
N GLU A 250 -19.99 -1.52 0.04
CA GLU A 250 -19.96 -0.04 0.07
C GLU A 250 -20.80 0.50 1.23
N ARG A 251 -22.04 -0.01 1.38
CA ARG A 251 -22.94 0.41 2.45
C ARG A 251 -22.36 0.12 3.84
N LEU A 252 -21.75 -1.04 4.02
CA LEU A 252 -21.17 -1.48 5.29
C LEU A 252 -19.90 -0.70 5.63
N TYR A 253 -18.99 -0.50 4.68
CA TYR A 253 -17.79 0.32 4.89
C TYR A 253 -18.16 1.78 5.15
N THR A 254 -19.14 2.33 4.43
CA THR A 254 -19.67 3.69 4.69
C THR A 254 -20.31 3.80 6.07
N LEU A 255 -20.99 2.75 6.54
CA LEU A 255 -21.51 2.72 7.92
C LEU A 255 -20.37 2.72 8.95
N ALA A 256 -19.33 1.91 8.74
CA ALA A 256 -18.18 1.88 9.63
C ALA A 256 -17.46 3.24 9.69
N HIS A 257 -17.24 3.90 8.55
CA HIS A 257 -16.68 5.25 8.49
C HIS A 257 -17.53 6.27 9.25
N ARG A 258 -18.87 6.21 9.13
CA ARG A 258 -19.76 7.11 9.88
C ARG A 258 -19.73 6.90 11.40
N LEU A 259 -19.44 5.68 11.85
CA LEU A 259 -19.33 5.37 13.28
C LEU A 259 -18.03 5.93 13.89
N ASP A 260 -16.98 6.05 13.08
CA ASP A 260 -15.71 6.68 13.45
C ASP A 260 -15.03 7.34 12.23
N PRO A 261 -15.29 8.64 11.96
CA PRO A 261 -14.69 9.33 10.83
C PRO A 261 -13.17 9.51 10.90
N ALA A 262 -12.58 9.34 12.09
CA ALA A 262 -11.14 9.42 12.30
C ALA A 262 -10.44 8.06 12.12
N ASP A 263 -11.18 6.98 11.84
CA ASP A 263 -10.64 5.69 11.46
C ASP A 263 -10.36 5.66 9.94
N PRO A 264 -9.09 5.54 9.50
CA PRO A 264 -8.75 5.51 8.08
C PRO A 264 -9.10 4.17 7.41
N THR A 265 -9.29 3.09 8.19
CA THR A 265 -9.46 1.74 7.64
C THR A 265 -10.71 1.62 6.77
N PRO A 266 -11.92 2.05 7.18
CA PRO A 266 -13.08 2.05 6.29
C PRO A 266 -12.87 2.76 4.96
N LEU A 267 -12.14 3.89 4.95
CA LEU A 267 -11.82 4.62 3.73
C LEU A 267 -10.86 3.82 2.84
N ARG A 268 -9.87 3.13 3.41
CA ARG A 268 -8.98 2.23 2.64
C ARG A 268 -9.77 1.16 1.88
N TYR A 269 -10.75 0.54 2.53
CA TYR A 269 -11.63 -0.45 1.88
C TYR A 269 -12.54 0.18 0.82
N LEU A 270 -13.11 1.36 1.07
CA LEU A 270 -13.93 2.09 0.09
C LEU A 270 -13.12 2.50 -1.15
N GLY A 271 -11.92 3.06 -0.95
CA GLY A 271 -11.06 3.50 -2.05
C GLY A 271 -10.69 2.33 -2.97
N GLU A 272 -10.31 1.19 -2.39
CA GLU A 272 -10.02 -0.02 -3.16
C GLU A 272 -11.28 -0.60 -3.81
N LEU A 273 -12.43 -0.62 -3.13
CA LEU A 273 -13.71 -1.05 -3.73
C LEU A 273 -14.04 -0.21 -4.98
N TYR A 274 -13.94 1.11 -4.88
CA TYR A 274 -14.21 2.03 -5.97
C TYR A 274 -13.23 1.88 -7.13
N ARG A 275 -11.93 1.77 -6.83
CA ARG A 275 -10.86 1.69 -7.84
C ARG A 275 -10.81 0.32 -8.53
N HIS A 276 -10.95 -0.76 -7.76
CA HIS A 276 -10.66 -2.11 -8.24
C HIS A 276 -11.92 -2.88 -8.69
N HIS A 277 -13.08 -2.64 -8.05
CA HIS A 277 -14.27 -3.46 -8.34
C HIS A 277 -15.31 -2.74 -9.19
N THR A 278 -15.61 -1.49 -8.88
CA THR A 278 -16.76 -0.80 -9.47
C THR A 278 -16.39 0.25 -10.52
N GLY A 279 -15.16 0.75 -10.50
CA GLY A 279 -14.65 1.73 -11.46
C GLY A 279 -15.16 3.15 -11.22
N GLU A 280 -15.50 3.47 -9.96
CA GLU A 280 -15.92 4.81 -9.54
C GLU A 280 -14.69 5.67 -9.23
N TRP A 281 -13.89 5.94 -10.27
CA TRP A 281 -12.56 6.54 -10.18
C TRP A 281 -12.55 7.87 -9.41
N ASP A 282 -13.53 8.75 -9.62
CA ASP A 282 -13.60 10.03 -8.89
C ASP A 282 -13.83 9.84 -7.40
N LYS A 283 -14.69 8.88 -7.01
CA LYS A 283 -14.89 8.53 -5.60
C LYS A 283 -13.62 7.92 -5.01
N ALA A 284 -12.93 7.04 -5.76
CA ALA A 284 -11.68 6.45 -5.33
C ALA A 284 -10.62 7.52 -5.03
N ARG A 285 -10.45 8.48 -5.96
CA ARG A 285 -9.49 9.59 -5.83
C ARG A 285 -9.78 10.41 -4.57
N GLN A 286 -11.02 10.87 -4.41
CA GLN A 286 -11.42 11.65 -3.23
C GLN A 286 -11.21 10.86 -1.93
N THR A 287 -11.49 9.56 -1.94
CA THR A 287 -11.32 8.69 -0.77
C THR A 287 -9.84 8.53 -0.39
N PHE A 288 -8.96 8.28 -1.37
CA PHE A 288 -7.52 8.18 -1.10
C PHE A 288 -6.91 9.53 -0.69
N GLU A 289 -7.31 10.63 -1.32
CA GLU A 289 -6.91 11.98 -0.90
C GLU A 289 -7.36 12.30 0.53
N ALA A 290 -8.55 11.85 0.95
CA ALA A 290 -8.99 11.99 2.33
C ALA A 290 -8.07 11.25 3.32
N ILE A 291 -7.62 10.03 2.98
CA ILE A 291 -6.65 9.28 3.80
C ILE A 291 -5.33 10.05 3.92
N LEU A 292 -4.80 10.60 2.83
CA LEU A 292 -3.54 11.35 2.86
C LEU A 292 -3.62 12.66 3.65
N ASN A 293 -4.81 13.22 3.81
CA ASN A 293 -5.11 14.48 4.49
C ASN A 293 -5.57 14.31 5.96
N MET A 294 -5.56 13.09 6.50
CA MET A 294 -5.88 12.80 7.90
C MET A 294 -4.72 12.08 8.60
N PRO A 295 -4.70 12.03 9.95
CA PRO A 295 -3.86 11.09 10.67
C PRO A 295 -4.25 9.67 10.25
N SER A 296 -3.31 8.94 9.67
CA SER A 296 -3.53 7.60 9.13
C SER A 296 -2.37 6.70 9.48
N ASP A 297 -2.65 5.41 9.69
CA ASP A 297 -1.61 4.41 9.88
C ASP A 297 -0.78 4.21 8.58
N PRO A 298 0.48 3.74 8.68
CA PRO A 298 1.34 3.57 7.51
C PRO A 298 0.75 2.67 6.41
N LEU A 299 0.00 1.62 6.77
CA LEU A 299 -0.62 0.73 5.79
C LEU A 299 -1.71 1.48 5.00
N SER A 300 -2.62 2.19 5.69
CA SER A 300 -3.65 2.98 5.02
C SER A 300 -3.08 4.07 4.12
N ARG A 301 -2.03 4.74 4.57
CA ARG A 301 -1.33 5.76 3.77
C ARG A 301 -0.69 5.16 2.52
N ALA A 302 0.05 4.05 2.66
CA ALA A 302 0.70 3.38 1.53
C ALA A 302 -0.31 2.88 0.50
N VAL A 303 -1.46 2.36 0.92
CA VAL A 303 -2.52 1.93 -0.01
C VAL A 303 -3.11 3.14 -0.75
N ALA A 304 -3.31 4.28 -0.10
CA ALA A 304 -3.77 5.50 -0.75
C ALA A 304 -2.75 6.05 -1.77
N GLU A 305 -1.47 6.05 -1.42
CA GLU A 305 -0.36 6.42 -2.32
C GLU A 305 -0.31 5.51 -3.54
N HIS A 306 -0.43 4.19 -3.35
CA HIS A 306 -0.49 3.21 -4.44
C HIS A 306 -1.71 3.40 -5.33
N GLY A 307 -2.90 3.52 -4.74
CA GLY A 307 -4.16 3.70 -5.47
C GLY A 307 -4.14 4.94 -6.36
N LEU A 308 -3.71 6.09 -5.80
CA LEU A 308 -3.52 7.32 -6.56
C LEU A 308 -2.42 7.18 -7.62
N GLY A 309 -1.32 6.48 -7.32
CA GLY A 309 -0.25 6.18 -8.26
C GLY A 309 -0.76 5.45 -9.51
N LYS A 310 -1.48 4.32 -9.32
CA LYS A 310 -2.07 3.56 -10.43
C LYS A 310 -3.03 4.41 -11.27
N MET A 311 -3.91 5.18 -10.62
CA MET A 311 -4.87 6.04 -11.31
C MET A 311 -4.19 7.15 -12.12
N THR A 312 -3.15 7.78 -11.55
CA THR A 312 -2.35 8.82 -12.19
C THR A 312 -1.61 8.27 -13.43
N ILE A 313 -1.17 7.01 -13.39
CA ILE A 313 -0.57 6.33 -14.54
C ILE A 313 -1.60 6.08 -15.65
N HIS A 314 -2.83 5.66 -15.31
CA HIS A 314 -3.91 5.51 -16.30
C HIS A 314 -4.31 6.82 -16.98
N GLU A 315 -4.06 7.95 -16.33
CA GLU A 315 -4.28 9.29 -16.88
C GLU A 315 -3.13 9.77 -17.78
N GLY A 316 -2.03 9.01 -17.85
CA GLY A 316 -0.84 9.32 -18.65
C GLY A 316 0.22 10.13 -17.90
N GLU A 317 0.03 10.44 -16.61
CA GLU A 317 0.99 11.19 -15.78
C GLU A 317 2.03 10.24 -15.14
N PHE A 318 2.79 9.52 -15.97
CA PHE A 318 3.65 8.40 -15.55
C PHE A 318 4.66 8.73 -14.44
N LYS A 319 5.42 9.82 -14.58
CA LYS A 319 6.44 10.20 -13.59
C LYS A 319 5.85 10.49 -12.21
N LYS A 320 4.68 11.15 -12.18
CA LYS A 320 3.98 11.48 -10.94
C LYS A 320 3.41 10.22 -10.30
N GLY A 321 2.83 9.33 -11.10
CA GLY A 321 2.31 8.05 -10.60
C GLY A 321 3.41 7.10 -10.12
N LEU A 322 4.57 7.07 -10.78
CA LEU A 322 5.76 6.36 -10.29
C LEU A 322 6.19 6.87 -8.92
N ALA A 323 6.34 8.19 -8.76
CA ALA A 323 6.75 8.80 -7.50
C ALA A 323 5.77 8.45 -6.35
N LEU A 324 4.47 8.43 -6.62
CA LEU A 324 3.46 7.99 -5.65
C LEU A 324 3.61 6.50 -5.29
N MET A 325 3.93 5.65 -6.26
CA MET A 325 4.08 4.21 -6.02
C MET A 325 5.39 3.86 -5.32
N GLU A 326 6.45 4.64 -5.54
CA GLU A 326 7.71 4.58 -4.78
C GLU A 326 7.49 5.06 -3.33
N ALA A 327 6.79 6.19 -3.14
CA ALA A 327 6.42 6.66 -1.81
C ALA A 327 5.60 5.61 -1.03
N SER A 328 4.66 4.92 -1.71
CA SER A 328 3.86 3.84 -1.11
C SER A 328 4.72 2.76 -0.45
N VAL A 329 5.71 2.22 -1.17
CA VAL A 329 6.55 1.13 -0.66
C VAL A 329 7.59 1.58 0.37
N GLU A 330 7.94 2.87 0.38
CA GLU A 330 8.76 3.49 1.43
C GLU A 330 7.95 3.66 2.73
N THR A 331 6.69 4.10 2.61
CA THR A 331 5.73 4.25 3.71
C THR A 331 5.45 2.89 4.35
N TYR A 332 5.03 1.90 3.56
CA TYR A 332 4.78 0.54 4.03
C TYR A 332 4.96 -0.49 2.89
N PRO A 333 5.73 -1.58 3.10
CA PRO A 333 5.92 -2.60 2.06
C PRO A 333 4.60 -3.28 1.65
N LEU A 334 4.21 -3.11 0.39
CA LEU A 334 3.03 -3.74 -0.19
C LEU A 334 3.44 -4.62 -1.38
N ALA A 335 3.07 -5.91 -1.34
CA ALA A 335 3.36 -6.83 -2.44
C ALA A 335 2.75 -6.33 -3.76
N LEU A 336 1.53 -5.79 -3.71
CA LEU A 336 0.86 -5.21 -4.90
C LEU A 336 1.61 -3.99 -5.45
N ALA A 337 2.11 -3.10 -4.59
CA ALA A 337 2.86 -1.92 -5.05
C ALA A 337 4.20 -2.35 -5.66
N TYR A 338 4.90 -3.31 -5.06
CA TYR A 338 6.10 -3.90 -5.68
C TYR A 338 5.81 -4.57 -7.03
N ARG A 339 4.70 -5.31 -7.16
CA ARG A 339 4.26 -5.87 -8.44
C ARG A 339 4.07 -4.76 -9.49
N ASN A 340 3.35 -3.69 -9.17
CA ASN A 340 3.11 -2.61 -10.12
C ASN A 340 4.37 -1.81 -10.46
N LEU A 341 5.31 -1.65 -9.52
CA LEU A 341 6.65 -1.11 -9.81
C LEU A 341 7.43 -2.03 -10.76
N ALA A 342 7.35 -3.35 -10.58
CA ALA A 342 7.99 -4.29 -11.50
C ALA A 342 7.43 -4.19 -12.92
N VAL A 343 6.11 -4.07 -13.06
CA VAL A 343 5.44 -3.85 -14.35
C VAL A 343 5.88 -2.53 -14.98
N TYR A 344 5.91 -1.45 -14.19
CA TYR A 344 6.40 -0.14 -14.66
C TYR A 344 7.82 -0.25 -15.24
N TRP A 345 8.76 -0.79 -14.46
CA TRP A 345 10.15 -0.87 -14.91
C TRP A 345 10.35 -1.84 -16.09
N ASN A 346 9.52 -2.87 -16.22
CA ASN A 346 9.51 -3.72 -17.41
C ASN A 346 9.03 -2.97 -18.66
N SER A 347 8.01 -2.11 -18.53
CA SER A 347 7.57 -1.26 -19.65
C SER A 347 8.64 -0.26 -20.10
N GLU A 348 9.49 0.20 -19.16
CA GLU A 348 10.67 1.03 -19.47
C GLU A 348 11.85 0.23 -20.06
N GLY A 349 11.75 -1.10 -20.09
CA GLY A 349 12.82 -2.00 -20.52
C GLY A 349 13.92 -2.24 -19.48
N ASP A 350 13.77 -1.73 -18.25
CA ASP A 350 14.71 -1.96 -17.14
C ASP A 350 14.39 -3.29 -16.43
N GLN A 351 14.82 -4.39 -17.05
CA GLN A 351 14.61 -5.75 -16.56
C GLN A 351 15.26 -6.00 -15.19
N ALA A 352 16.37 -5.31 -14.89
CA ALA A 352 17.06 -5.47 -13.62
C ALA A 352 16.19 -4.94 -12.45
N LYS A 353 15.62 -3.74 -12.61
CA LYS A 353 14.67 -3.20 -11.62
C LYS A 353 13.37 -3.98 -11.58
N ALA A 354 12.83 -4.39 -12.72
CA ALA A 354 11.63 -5.21 -12.76
C ALA A 354 11.80 -6.49 -11.92
N ASN A 355 12.88 -7.22 -12.14
CA ASN A 355 13.21 -8.41 -11.36
C ASN A 355 13.43 -8.12 -9.88
N ALA A 356 14.12 -7.03 -9.53
CA ALA A 356 14.35 -6.65 -8.14
C ALA A 356 13.02 -6.40 -7.39
N TYR A 357 12.06 -5.70 -8.01
CA TYR A 357 10.75 -5.47 -7.42
C TYR A 357 9.88 -6.74 -7.38
N THR A 358 9.95 -7.59 -8.41
CA THR A 358 9.29 -8.91 -8.39
C THR A 358 9.78 -9.76 -7.21
N GLN A 359 11.09 -9.78 -6.94
CA GLN A 359 11.65 -10.49 -5.78
C GLN A 359 11.21 -9.89 -4.44
N LYS A 360 11.06 -8.56 -4.35
CA LYS A 360 10.50 -7.90 -3.16
C LYS A 360 9.04 -8.28 -2.93
N ALA A 361 8.22 -8.35 -3.98
CA ALA A 361 6.84 -8.81 -3.85
C ALA A 361 6.77 -10.27 -3.37
N LEU A 362 7.60 -11.14 -3.94
CA LEU A 362 7.67 -12.55 -3.58
C LEU A 362 8.20 -12.75 -2.16
N SER A 363 9.15 -11.94 -1.68
CA SER A 363 9.72 -12.09 -0.34
C SER A 363 8.73 -11.75 0.78
N LEU A 364 7.75 -10.87 0.53
CA LEU A 364 6.68 -10.55 1.48
C LEU A 364 5.76 -11.74 1.73
N ASP A 365 5.45 -12.50 0.67
CA ASP A 365 4.76 -13.79 0.82
C ASP A 365 5.18 -14.79 -0.27
N PRO A 366 6.19 -15.64 0.03
CA PRO A 366 6.75 -16.56 -0.95
C PRO A 366 5.82 -17.71 -1.34
N LYS A 367 4.72 -17.91 -0.61
CA LYS A 367 3.78 -19.02 -0.84
C LYS A 367 2.43 -18.53 -1.36
N GLU A 368 2.22 -17.23 -1.48
CA GLU A 368 0.99 -16.67 -2.03
C GLU A 368 0.88 -17.03 -3.52
N PRO A 369 -0.13 -17.82 -3.94
CA PRO A 369 -0.31 -18.23 -5.33
C PRO A 369 -0.25 -17.08 -6.32
N TYR A 370 -0.83 -15.92 -5.98
CA TYR A 370 -0.78 -14.78 -6.87
C TYR A 370 0.65 -14.26 -7.09
N ASN A 371 1.46 -14.15 -6.03
CA ASN A 371 2.84 -13.68 -6.14
C ASN A 371 3.70 -14.65 -6.97
N LEU A 372 3.45 -15.96 -6.84
CA LEU A 372 4.11 -16.99 -7.65
C LEU A 372 3.77 -16.84 -9.13
N VAL A 373 2.48 -16.73 -9.47
CA VAL A 373 2.04 -16.52 -10.86
C VAL A 373 2.58 -15.21 -11.42
N PHE A 374 2.57 -14.13 -10.63
CA PHE A 374 3.14 -12.85 -11.06
C PHE A 374 4.63 -12.97 -11.36
N ALA A 375 5.41 -13.60 -10.48
CA ALA A 375 6.84 -13.82 -10.71
C ALA A 375 7.09 -14.68 -11.96
N ALA A 376 6.23 -15.68 -12.21
CA ALA A 376 6.30 -16.53 -13.39
C ALA A 376 6.13 -15.76 -14.71
N VAL A 377 5.40 -14.64 -14.74
CA VAL A 377 5.33 -13.76 -15.93
C VAL A 377 6.72 -13.27 -16.33
N PHE A 378 7.54 -12.85 -15.37
CA PHE A 378 8.90 -12.34 -15.61
C PHE A 378 9.91 -13.48 -15.86
N MET A 379 9.66 -14.67 -15.31
CA MET A 379 10.42 -15.88 -15.67
C MET A 379 10.24 -16.21 -17.15
N ALA A 380 9.00 -16.18 -17.66
CA ALA A 380 8.72 -16.38 -19.08
C ALA A 380 9.42 -15.33 -19.96
N LEU A 381 9.39 -14.04 -19.57
CA LEU A 381 10.04 -12.94 -20.31
C LEU A 381 11.55 -13.11 -20.42
N THR A 382 12.17 -13.74 -19.41
CA THR A 382 13.62 -13.95 -19.32
C THR A 382 14.07 -15.32 -19.84
N GLY A 383 13.18 -16.08 -20.49
CA GLY A 383 13.50 -17.34 -21.16
C GLY A 383 13.27 -18.60 -20.33
N HIS A 384 12.83 -18.49 -19.07
CA HIS A 384 12.51 -19.63 -18.20
C HIS A 384 11.07 -20.11 -18.41
N VAL A 385 10.70 -20.37 -19.66
CA VAL A 385 9.32 -20.61 -20.10
C VAL A 385 8.73 -21.89 -19.49
N ASP A 386 9.50 -22.99 -19.43
CA ASP A 386 9.00 -24.26 -18.89
C ASP A 386 8.66 -24.18 -17.39
N GLU A 387 9.50 -23.49 -16.61
CA GLU A 387 9.24 -23.23 -15.18
C GLU A 387 8.01 -22.36 -14.98
N ALA A 388 7.89 -21.29 -15.79
CA ALA A 388 6.72 -20.42 -15.77
C ALA A 388 5.41 -21.18 -16.12
N LEU A 389 5.45 -22.04 -17.14
CA LEU A 389 4.30 -22.87 -17.54
C LEU A 389 3.92 -23.88 -16.45
N LYS A 390 4.89 -24.45 -15.73
CA LYS A 390 4.59 -25.32 -14.58
C LYS A 390 3.81 -24.57 -13.51
N ILE A 391 4.28 -23.39 -13.10
CA ILE A 391 3.58 -22.53 -12.12
C ILE A 391 2.18 -22.16 -12.64
N ALA A 392 2.07 -21.80 -13.93
CA ALA A 392 0.79 -21.43 -14.52
C ALA A 392 -0.22 -22.58 -14.50
N ARG A 393 0.20 -23.82 -14.78
CA ARG A 393 -0.65 -25.02 -14.73
C ARG A 393 -1.11 -25.35 -13.31
N GLU A 394 -0.22 -25.24 -12.33
CA GLU A 394 -0.53 -25.48 -10.91
C GLU A 394 -1.53 -24.46 -10.33
N ASN A 395 -1.62 -23.27 -10.93
CA ASN A 395 -2.44 -22.17 -10.45
C ASN A 395 -3.54 -21.76 -11.45
N GLU A 396 -3.87 -22.60 -12.43
CA GLU A 396 -4.74 -22.22 -13.54
C GLU A 396 -6.17 -21.86 -13.09
N SER A 397 -6.64 -22.43 -11.98
CA SER A 397 -7.95 -22.15 -11.37
C SER A 397 -8.02 -20.80 -10.64
N LEU A 398 -6.89 -20.11 -10.44
CA LEU A 398 -6.83 -18.84 -9.73
C LEU A 398 -7.42 -17.71 -10.60
N LEU A 399 -8.73 -17.50 -10.46
CA LEU A 399 -9.48 -16.52 -11.25
C LEU A 399 -8.87 -15.10 -11.21
N PRO A 400 -8.43 -14.55 -10.06
CA PRO A 400 -7.79 -13.23 -10.03
C PRO A 400 -6.49 -13.14 -10.84
N ALA A 401 -5.80 -14.26 -11.06
CA ALA A 401 -4.53 -14.29 -11.80
C ALA A 401 -4.70 -14.55 -13.31
N SER A 402 -5.93 -14.55 -13.83
CA SER A 402 -6.23 -14.87 -15.23
C SER A 402 -5.44 -14.03 -16.25
N TYR A 403 -5.24 -12.74 -15.98
CA TYR A 403 -4.43 -11.86 -16.83
C TYR A 403 -2.96 -12.33 -16.87
N ASN A 404 -2.36 -12.57 -15.71
CA ASN A 404 -0.95 -13.01 -15.61
C ASN A 404 -0.75 -14.42 -16.18
N LEU A 405 -1.71 -15.33 -15.98
CA LEU A 405 -1.71 -16.64 -16.63
C LEU A 405 -1.75 -16.48 -18.15
N ALA A 406 -2.61 -15.61 -18.68
CA ALA A 406 -2.64 -15.32 -20.11
C ALA A 406 -1.30 -14.77 -20.61
N ALA A 407 -0.66 -13.89 -19.84
CA ALA A 407 0.66 -13.34 -20.17
C ALA A 407 1.73 -14.44 -20.29
N ILE A 408 1.73 -15.42 -19.38
CA ILE A 408 2.65 -16.58 -19.46
C ILE A 408 2.40 -17.39 -20.72
N TYR A 409 1.13 -17.75 -21.00
CA TYR A 409 0.79 -18.54 -22.18
C TYR A 409 1.05 -17.80 -23.51
N ALA A 410 0.84 -16.47 -23.55
CA ALA A 410 1.13 -15.65 -24.73
C ALA A 410 2.62 -15.66 -25.07
N GLN A 411 3.47 -15.59 -24.04
CA GLN A 411 4.93 -15.64 -24.17
C GLN A 411 5.45 -17.04 -24.51
N ALA A 412 4.76 -18.08 -24.05
CA ALA A 412 5.03 -19.46 -24.44
C ALA A 412 4.57 -19.82 -25.87
N GLY A 413 3.91 -18.90 -26.58
CA GLY A 413 3.34 -19.15 -27.91
C GLY A 413 2.01 -19.93 -27.90
N GLU A 414 1.43 -20.21 -26.73
CA GLU A 414 0.13 -20.87 -26.57
C GLU A 414 -1.03 -19.87 -26.78
N ARG A 415 -1.13 -19.33 -28.00
CA ARG A 415 -2.03 -18.23 -28.39
C ARG A 415 -3.49 -18.44 -27.95
N GLU A 416 -4.08 -19.58 -28.30
CA GLU A 416 -5.49 -19.87 -28.00
C GLU A 416 -5.77 -19.88 -26.50
N LYS A 417 -4.84 -20.44 -25.72
CA LYS A 417 -4.97 -20.50 -24.26
C LYS A 417 -4.85 -19.12 -23.63
N ALA A 418 -3.93 -18.28 -24.12
CA ALA A 418 -3.81 -16.90 -23.69
C ALA A 418 -5.09 -16.09 -23.94
N LEU A 419 -5.68 -16.20 -25.15
CA LEU A 419 -6.93 -15.52 -25.49
C LEU A 419 -8.11 -15.99 -24.64
N ALA A 420 -8.20 -17.30 -24.35
CA ALA A 420 -9.22 -17.85 -23.47
C ALA A 420 -9.11 -17.29 -22.04
N LEU A 421 -7.89 -17.17 -21.51
CA LEU A 421 -7.64 -16.63 -20.17
C LEU A 421 -7.85 -15.12 -20.09
N LEU A 422 -7.53 -14.35 -21.14
CA LEU A 422 -7.91 -12.95 -21.25
C LEU A 422 -9.43 -12.79 -21.27
N LYS A 423 -10.15 -13.64 -22.00
CA LYS A 423 -11.61 -13.64 -21.99
C LYS A 423 -12.17 -13.93 -20.60
N ARG A 424 -11.60 -14.92 -19.90
CA ARG A 424 -11.95 -15.22 -18.50
C ARG A 424 -11.70 -14.01 -17.59
N HIS A 425 -10.57 -13.34 -17.74
CA HIS A 425 -10.27 -12.13 -16.97
C HIS A 425 -11.32 -11.04 -17.24
N PHE A 426 -11.53 -10.65 -18.50
CA PHE A 426 -12.39 -9.52 -18.81
C PHE A 426 -13.88 -9.79 -18.59
N PHE A 427 -14.37 -11.02 -18.75
CA PHE A 427 -15.82 -11.27 -18.78
C PHE A 427 -16.32 -12.19 -17.65
N GLU A 428 -15.45 -12.89 -16.94
CA GLU A 428 -15.84 -13.70 -15.77
C GLU A 428 -15.33 -13.09 -14.46
N TYR A 429 -14.07 -12.63 -14.43
CA TYR A 429 -13.50 -11.94 -13.27
C TYR A 429 -13.95 -10.49 -13.17
N GLU A 430 -13.77 -9.71 -14.24
CA GLU A 430 -14.16 -8.30 -14.27
C GLU A 430 -15.66 -8.12 -14.46
N ARG A 431 -16.31 -7.55 -13.45
CA ARG A 431 -17.77 -7.46 -13.36
C ARG A 431 -18.32 -6.14 -13.86
N TYR A 432 -17.55 -5.06 -13.75
CA TYR A 432 -17.98 -3.71 -14.11
C TYR A 432 -17.27 -3.25 -15.36
N GLN A 433 -18.05 -2.72 -16.31
CA GLN A 433 -17.52 -2.24 -17.58
C GLN A 433 -16.46 -1.15 -17.38
N ALA A 434 -16.63 -0.29 -16.37
CA ALA A 434 -15.72 0.80 -16.06
C ALA A 434 -14.31 0.33 -15.63
N VAL A 435 -14.20 -0.82 -14.97
CA VAL A 435 -12.91 -1.44 -14.64
C VAL A 435 -12.37 -2.20 -15.85
N ARG A 436 -13.24 -3.03 -16.45
CA ARG A 436 -12.92 -3.85 -17.62
C ARG A 436 -12.28 -3.04 -18.75
N SER A 437 -12.82 -1.86 -19.08
CA SER A 437 -12.29 -1.04 -20.16
C SER A 437 -10.88 -0.52 -19.90
N LYS A 438 -10.51 -0.26 -18.63
CA LYS A 438 -9.14 0.13 -18.25
C LYS A 438 -8.19 -1.06 -18.34
N GLU A 439 -8.57 -2.23 -17.82
CA GLU A 439 -7.75 -3.44 -17.88
C GLU A 439 -7.59 -3.95 -19.35
N MET A 440 -8.61 -3.76 -20.21
CA MET A 440 -8.46 -4.00 -21.65
C MET A 440 -7.46 -3.05 -22.30
N MET A 441 -7.44 -1.78 -21.86
CA MET A 441 -6.47 -0.80 -22.34
C MET A 441 -5.06 -1.16 -21.89
N GLU A 442 -4.89 -1.61 -20.64
CA GLU A 442 -3.63 -2.18 -20.14
C GLU A 442 -3.13 -3.32 -21.04
N ALA A 443 -3.98 -4.30 -21.36
CA ALA A 443 -3.59 -5.43 -22.20
C ALA A 443 -3.11 -5.00 -23.60
N ARG A 444 -3.71 -3.96 -24.19
CA ARG A 444 -3.32 -3.45 -25.51
C ARG A 444 -1.91 -2.87 -25.54
N VAL A 445 -1.46 -2.30 -24.43
CA VAL A 445 -0.18 -1.58 -24.32
C VAL A 445 0.92 -2.42 -23.68
N ASP A 446 0.55 -3.44 -22.90
CA ASP A 446 1.47 -4.31 -22.18
C ASP A 446 2.34 -5.14 -23.15
N ALA A 447 3.64 -5.18 -22.86
CA ALA A 447 4.64 -5.86 -23.67
C ALA A 447 4.48 -7.39 -23.65
N VAL A 448 3.90 -7.94 -22.58
CA VAL A 448 3.69 -9.40 -22.46
C VAL A 448 2.71 -9.95 -23.50
N PHE A 449 1.87 -9.08 -24.08
CA PHE A 449 0.91 -9.42 -25.15
C PHE A 449 1.33 -8.93 -26.54
N ASN A 450 2.60 -8.56 -26.72
CA ASN A 450 3.12 -8.15 -28.03
C ASN A 450 2.81 -9.17 -29.14
N SER A 451 2.84 -10.48 -28.85
CA SER A 451 2.53 -11.56 -29.80
C SER A 451 1.06 -11.64 -30.20
N LEU A 452 0.15 -11.02 -29.44
CA LEU A 452 -1.30 -11.04 -29.66
C LEU A 452 -1.83 -9.73 -30.25
N ARG A 453 -1.05 -8.65 -30.27
CA ARG A 453 -1.56 -7.28 -30.54
C ARG A 453 -2.26 -7.13 -31.89
N GLU A 454 -1.83 -7.91 -32.89
CA GLU A 454 -2.41 -7.91 -34.24
C GLU A 454 -3.42 -9.04 -34.48
N ASP A 455 -3.63 -9.93 -33.49
CA ASP A 455 -4.61 -11.00 -33.59
C ASP A 455 -6.03 -10.41 -33.64
N PRO A 456 -6.85 -10.72 -34.65
CA PRO A 456 -8.20 -10.19 -34.78
C PRO A 456 -9.10 -10.51 -33.57
N THR A 457 -8.89 -11.67 -32.94
CA THR A 457 -9.59 -12.08 -31.72
C THR A 457 -9.18 -11.21 -30.54
N PHE A 458 -7.90 -10.90 -30.39
CA PHE A 458 -7.42 -10.00 -29.34
C PHE A 458 -7.96 -8.58 -29.51
N ILE A 459 -7.94 -8.07 -30.74
CA ILE A 459 -8.50 -6.75 -31.10
C ILE A 459 -9.99 -6.71 -30.77
N ALA A 460 -10.74 -7.74 -31.16
CA ALA A 460 -12.17 -7.85 -30.87
C ALA A 460 -12.44 -7.99 -29.36
N LEU A 461 -11.61 -8.77 -28.65
CA LEU A 461 -11.74 -9.01 -27.22
C LEU A 461 -11.54 -7.72 -26.40
N THR A 462 -10.64 -6.84 -26.86
CA THR A 462 -10.30 -5.58 -26.19
C THR A 462 -11.00 -4.36 -26.80
N ARG A 463 -12.00 -4.55 -27.67
CA ARG A 463 -12.62 -3.47 -28.47
C ARG A 463 -13.12 -2.28 -27.65
N ASP A 464 -13.57 -2.53 -26.43
CA ASP A 464 -14.14 -1.54 -25.53
C ASP A 464 -13.10 -0.91 -24.59
N ALA A 465 -11.80 -1.06 -24.89
CA ALA A 465 -10.72 -0.45 -24.13
C ALA A 465 -10.84 1.08 -24.14
N ASP A 466 -10.69 1.69 -22.96
CA ASP A 466 -10.71 3.14 -22.76
C ASP A 466 -9.52 3.53 -21.88
N GLY A 467 -8.69 4.47 -22.34
CA GLY A 467 -7.66 5.08 -21.52
C GLY A 467 -6.75 5.98 -22.35
N ARG A 468 -5.85 6.68 -21.66
CA ARG A 468 -4.89 7.60 -22.28
C ARG A 468 -3.52 6.97 -22.52
N LEU A 469 -3.40 5.66 -22.28
CA LEU A 469 -2.14 4.95 -22.47
C LEU A 469 -1.81 4.91 -23.97
N PRO A 470 -0.59 5.26 -24.37
CA PRO A 470 -0.22 5.23 -25.78
C PRO A 470 -0.07 3.78 -26.26
N ILE A 471 -0.69 3.46 -27.40
CA ILE A 471 -0.54 2.15 -28.03
C ILE A 471 0.85 2.08 -28.67
N PRO A 472 1.67 1.05 -28.39
CA PRO A 472 2.96 0.90 -29.04
C PRO A 472 2.80 0.85 -30.57
N PRO A 473 3.70 1.50 -31.34
CA PRO A 473 3.60 1.54 -32.79
C PRO A 473 3.58 0.12 -33.36
N GLN A 474 2.70 -0.11 -34.34
CA GLN A 474 2.70 -1.36 -35.10
C GLN A 474 4.09 -1.52 -35.73
N LYS A 475 4.71 -2.69 -35.56
CA LYS A 475 5.86 -3.04 -36.40
C LYS A 475 5.29 -3.19 -37.80
N THR A 476 5.37 -2.14 -38.61
CA THR A 476 5.20 -2.29 -40.05
C THR A 476 6.16 -3.40 -40.45
N MET A 477 5.63 -4.58 -40.81
CA MET A 477 6.42 -5.59 -41.47
C MET A 477 7.04 -4.87 -42.66
N GLY A 478 8.35 -4.62 -42.58
CA GLY A 478 9.09 -4.00 -43.66
C GLY A 478 8.76 -4.82 -44.90
N ALA A 479 8.12 -4.18 -45.88
CA ALA A 479 7.85 -4.79 -47.16
C ALA A 479 9.13 -5.49 -47.58
N GLY A 480 9.05 -6.81 -47.73
CA GLY A 480 10.17 -7.63 -48.18
C GLY A 480 10.71 -6.99 -49.45
N GLY A 481 11.93 -6.45 -49.35
CA GLY A 481 12.71 -6.10 -50.52
C GLY A 481 13.03 -7.41 -51.23
N SER A 482 12.11 -7.85 -52.08
CA SER A 482 12.36 -8.83 -53.14
C SER A 482 13.35 -8.22 -54.11
N GLY A 483 14.63 -8.19 -53.74
CA GLY A 483 15.74 -7.97 -54.65
C GLY A 483 16.10 -9.30 -55.29
N MET A 484 15.37 -9.69 -56.33
CA MET A 484 15.71 -10.83 -57.18
C MET A 484 16.13 -10.31 -58.56
N ASN A 485 17.33 -10.72 -58.99
CA ASN A 485 17.94 -10.64 -60.33
C ASN A 485 18.46 -9.25 -60.76
N LYS A 486 19.69 -9.07 -61.23
CA LYS A 486 20.67 -9.94 -61.91
C LYS A 486 22.10 -9.62 -61.47
#